data_AF-A0A819U0J4-F1
#
_entry.id   AF-A0A819U0J4-F1
#
_cell.length_a   1.000
_cell.length_b   1.000
_cell.length_c   1.000
_cell.angle_alpha   90.00
_cell.angle_beta   90.00
_cell.angle_gamma   90.00
#
_symmetry.space_group_name_H-M   'P 1'
#
loop_
_entity.id
_entity.type
_entity.pdbx_description
1 polymer ?
#
loop_
_entity_poly.entity_id
_entity_poly.type
_entity_poly.pdbx_seq_one_letter_code
_entity_poly.pdbx_strand_id
1 'polypeptide(L)'
;MIYCASPGSFADLKQLEGLLKECKNQHIFCALVCTNKWGGLEEQREAVMLNFQETLAKFHKKTREENGIIYFGDVGLCTSVNSRAINDKKTGREYEQSGISELIFGIMESLKAEKVAQWCMVAFENKPFWKSLFDNPIQRKKLLAKLA
;
A
#
# COMPACT_ATOMS: atom_id res chain seq x y z
N MET A 1 0.42 -8.81 3.36
CA MET A 1 -0.70 -7.90 3.65
C MET A 1 -0.38 -6.54 3.03
N ILE A 2 -1.36 -5.88 2.40
CA ILE A 2 -1.21 -4.52 1.86
C ILE A 2 -2.15 -3.62 2.65
N TYR A 3 -1.60 -2.60 3.31
CA TYR A 3 -2.35 -1.58 4.02
C TYR A 3 -2.24 -0.27 3.26
N CYS A 4 -3.38 0.35 2.93
CA CYS A 4 -3.42 1.59 2.16
C CYS A 4 -3.90 2.75 3.02
N ALA A 5 -3.23 3.89 2.93
CA ALA A 5 -3.73 5.17 3.44
C ALA A 5 -3.67 6.23 2.34
N SER A 6 -4.58 7.20 2.36
CA SER A 6 -4.55 8.36 1.47
C SER A 6 -4.10 9.62 2.24
N PRO A 7 -3.59 10.66 1.57
CA PRO A 7 -3.25 11.92 2.20
C PRO A 7 -4.51 12.51 2.86
N GLY A 8 -4.37 12.98 4.10
CA GLY A 8 -5.48 13.47 4.91
C GLY A 8 -6.39 12.38 5.49
N SER A 9 -6.11 11.10 5.26
CA SER A 9 -6.75 10.03 6.03
C SER A 9 -6.08 9.88 7.39
N PHE A 10 -6.89 9.80 8.45
CA PHE A 10 -6.42 9.51 9.79
C PHE A 10 -6.41 7.99 9.97
N ALA A 11 -5.25 7.37 9.78
CA ALA A 11 -5.04 5.98 10.16
C ALA A 11 -4.91 5.91 11.69
N ASP A 12 -5.67 5.02 12.35
CA ASP A 12 -5.43 4.70 13.75
C ASP A 12 -4.12 3.91 13.86
N LEU A 13 -3.04 4.62 14.21
CA LEU A 13 -1.70 4.05 14.30
C LEU A 13 -1.59 2.95 15.36
N LYS A 14 -2.44 2.97 16.41
CA LYS A 14 -2.44 1.91 17.43
C LYS A 14 -3.01 0.61 16.87
N GLN A 15 -4.09 0.70 16.10
CA GLN A 15 -4.65 -0.46 15.42
C GLN A 15 -3.69 -1.01 14.38
N LEU A 16 -3.06 -0.14 13.60
CA LEU A 16 -2.04 -0.54 12.62
C LEU A 16 -0.86 -1.25 13.30
N GLU A 17 -0.37 -0.73 14.42
CA GLU A 17 0.70 -1.37 15.19
C GLU A 17 0.29 -2.76 15.71
N GLY A 18 -0.94 -2.90 16.22
CA GLY A 18 -1.48 -4.20 16.63
C GLY A 18 -1.54 -5.20 15.46
N LEU A 19 -2.00 -4.75 14.29
CA LEU A 19 -2.07 -5.56 13.08
C LEU A 19 -0.68 -5.98 12.60
N LEU A 20 0.30 -5.07 12.61
CA LEU A 20 1.67 -5.35 12.21
C LEU A 20 2.37 -6.30 13.16
N LYS A 21 2.10 -6.20 14.47
CA LYS A 21 2.58 -7.16 15.46
C LYS A 21 2.08 -8.56 15.15
N GLU A 22 0.79 -8.69 14.83
CA GLU A 22 0.22 -9.98 14.47
C GLU A 22 0.79 -10.52 13.15
N CYS A 23 0.92 -9.67 12.13
CA CYS A 23 1.54 -10.06 10.88
C CYS A 23 2.99 -10.55 11.09
N LYS A 24 3.78 -9.86 11.92
CA LYS A 24 5.14 -10.30 12.27
C LYS A 24 5.13 -11.67 12.94
N ASN A 25 4.24 -11.91 13.91
CA ASN A 25 4.11 -13.19 14.60
C ASN A 25 3.74 -14.33 13.64
N GLN A 26 2.93 -14.05 12.63
CA GLN A 26 2.52 -15.00 11.61
C GLN A 26 3.46 -15.06 10.39
N HIS A 27 4.59 -14.35 10.41
CA HIS A 27 5.51 -14.23 9.27
C HIS A 27 4.83 -13.74 7.98
N ILE A 28 3.88 -12.82 8.12
CA ILE A 28 3.19 -12.14 7.03
C ILE A 28 3.93 -10.84 6.72
N PHE A 29 4.49 -10.76 5.51
CA PHE A 29 5.11 -9.54 5.01
C PHE A 29 4.08 -8.41 4.80
N CYS A 30 4.42 -7.19 5.22
CA CYS A 30 3.51 -6.04 5.22
C CYS A 30 3.97 -4.94 4.26
N ALA A 31 3.11 -4.54 3.32
CA ALA A 31 3.34 -3.37 2.47
C ALA A 31 2.42 -2.23 2.91
N LEU A 32 2.99 -1.15 3.45
CA LEU A 32 2.27 0.06 3.81
C LEU A 32 2.33 1.07 2.65
N VAL A 33 1.19 1.37 2.06
CA VAL A 33 1.10 2.06 0.76
C VAL A 33 0.38 3.39 0.91
N CYS A 34 1.11 4.49 0.72
CA CYS A 34 0.51 5.81 0.58
C CYS A 34 -0.06 5.93 -0.83
N THR A 35 -1.38 5.92 -0.93
CA THR A 35 -2.12 6.09 -2.19
C THR A 35 -2.17 7.57 -2.57
N ASN A 36 -2.52 7.89 -3.82
CA ASN A 36 -2.55 9.27 -4.31
C ASN A 36 -1.22 10.01 -4.08
N LYS A 37 -0.10 9.43 -4.54
CA LYS A 37 1.27 9.98 -4.45
C LYS A 37 1.40 11.47 -4.80
N TRP A 38 0.52 11.99 -5.65
CA TRP A 38 0.53 13.40 -6.08
C TRP A 38 -0.73 14.17 -5.65
N GLY A 39 -1.66 13.51 -4.94
CA GLY A 39 -2.89 14.12 -4.45
C GLY A 39 -2.73 14.74 -3.07
N GLY A 40 -3.64 15.66 -2.71
CA GLY A 40 -3.64 16.32 -1.41
C GLY A 40 -2.50 17.33 -1.22
N LEU A 41 -2.31 17.79 0.01
CA LEU A 41 -1.17 18.64 0.38
C LEU A 41 0.09 17.78 0.54
N GLU A 42 1.25 18.33 0.21
CA GLU A 42 2.55 17.66 0.35
C GLU A 42 2.81 17.18 1.78
N GLU A 43 2.59 18.07 2.74
CA GLU A 43 2.68 17.79 4.17
C GLU A 43 1.83 16.58 4.59
N GLN A 44 0.65 16.39 3.98
CA GLN A 44 -0.22 15.25 4.29
C GLN A 44 0.33 13.93 3.75
N ARG A 45 1.01 13.96 2.60
CA ARG A 45 1.67 12.78 2.02
C ARG A 45 2.87 12.38 2.85
N GLU A 46 3.68 13.36 3.21
CA GLU A 46 4.87 13.17 4.05
C GLU A 46 4.47 12.65 5.43
N ALA A 47 3.42 13.19 6.04
CA ALA A 47 2.90 12.69 7.31
C ALA A 47 2.49 11.22 7.27
N VAL A 48 1.81 10.77 6.20
CA VAL A 48 1.45 9.35 6.03
C VAL A 48 2.70 8.48 5.91
N MET A 49 3.65 8.89 5.07
CA MET A 49 4.89 8.15 4.87
C MET A 49 5.74 8.09 6.14
N LEU A 50 5.83 9.19 6.89
CA LEU A 50 6.53 9.25 8.17
C LEU A 50 5.89 8.31 9.18
N ASN A 51 4.56 8.36 9.34
CA ASN A 51 3.82 7.46 10.23
C ASN A 51 4.08 5.98 9.89
N PHE A 52 4.11 5.63 8.60
CA PHE A 52 4.42 4.26 8.17
C PHE A 52 5.84 3.85 8.51
N GLN A 53 6.82 4.73 8.26
CA GLN A 53 8.22 4.47 8.59
C GLN A 53 8.41 4.30 10.10
N GLU A 54 7.88 5.21 10.90
CA GLU A 54 7.95 5.13 12.36
C GLU A 54 7.29 3.86 12.89
N THR A 55 6.16 3.45 12.31
CA THR A 55 5.47 2.23 12.74
C THR A 55 6.27 0.98 12.39
N LEU A 56 6.83 0.87 11.18
CA LEU A 56 7.65 -0.29 10.79
C LEU A 56 9.01 -0.32 11.52
N ALA A 57 9.60 0.83 11.81
CA ALA A 57 10.87 0.96 12.53
C ALA A 57 10.83 0.35 13.95
N LYS A 58 9.64 0.28 14.57
CA LYS A 58 9.42 -0.44 15.84
C LYS A 58 9.72 -1.94 15.73
N PHE A 59 9.52 -2.52 14.55
CA PHE A 59 9.67 -3.96 14.32
C PHE A 59 11.00 -4.34 13.68
N HIS A 60 11.60 -3.44 12.89
CA HIS A 60 12.90 -3.63 12.26
C HIS A 60 13.62 -2.29 12.06
N LYS A 61 14.79 -2.08 12.68
CA LYS A 61 15.47 -0.77 12.69
C LYS A 61 16.29 -0.47 11.45
N LYS A 62 16.80 -1.49 10.77
CA LYS A 62 17.63 -1.28 9.57
C LYS A 62 16.72 -1.08 8.37
N THR A 63 16.99 -0.04 7.59
CA THR A 63 16.26 0.27 6.38
C THR A 63 17.15 0.14 5.15
N ARG A 64 16.52 -0.13 4.02
CA ARG A 64 17.12 -0.04 2.68
C ARG A 64 16.14 0.72 1.82
N GLU A 65 16.61 1.71 1.06
CA GLU A 65 15.78 2.42 0.10
C GLU A 65 16.20 2.07 -1.33
N GLU A 66 15.22 1.74 -2.16
CA GLU A 66 15.45 1.39 -3.57
C GLU A 66 14.17 1.66 -4.37
N ASN A 67 14.30 2.33 -5.52
CA ASN A 67 13.18 2.66 -6.43
C ASN A 67 11.97 3.34 -5.75
N GLY A 68 12.22 4.19 -4.75
CA GLY A 68 11.16 4.87 -3.98
C GLY A 68 10.40 3.96 -3.02
N ILE A 69 10.98 2.81 -2.67
CA ILE A 69 10.48 1.89 -1.65
C ILE A 69 11.47 1.87 -0.49
N ILE A 70 10.95 1.97 0.73
CA ILE A 70 11.73 1.84 1.95
C ILE A 70 11.42 0.46 2.56
N TYR A 71 12.41 -0.40 2.60
CA TYR A 71 12.34 -1.77 3.10
C TYR A 71 12.76 -1.83 4.57
N PHE A 72 12.08 -2.68 5.35
CA PHE A 72 12.28 -2.91 6.78
C PHE A 72 12.57 -4.40 7.03
N GLY A 73 13.61 -4.91 6.35
CA GLY A 73 14.01 -6.32 6.43
C GLY A 73 12.93 -7.26 5.92
N ASP A 74 12.68 -8.33 6.68
CA ASP A 74 11.65 -9.34 6.40
C ASP A 74 10.26 -8.97 6.94
N VAL A 75 10.13 -7.82 7.61
CA VAL A 75 8.86 -7.38 8.23
C VAL A 75 7.94 -6.72 7.20
N GLY A 76 8.49 -5.82 6.39
CA GLY A 76 7.67 -5.03 5.49
C GLY A 76 8.40 -4.00 4.66
N LEU A 77 7.62 -3.25 3.90
CA LEU A 77 8.04 -2.09 3.13
C LEU A 77 7.01 -0.97 3.25
N CYS A 78 7.42 0.26 2.96
CA CYS A 78 6.49 1.34 2.68
C CYS A 78 6.86 2.10 1.41
N THR A 79 5.84 2.56 0.69
CA THR A 79 6.02 3.34 -0.55
C THR A 79 4.79 4.19 -0.85
N SER A 80 4.92 5.09 -1.83
CA SER A 80 3.83 5.91 -2.35
C SER A 80 3.50 5.52 -3.79
N VAL A 81 2.21 5.37 -4.10
CA VAL A 81 1.73 4.99 -5.43
C VAL A 81 0.64 5.91 -5.95
N ASN A 82 0.58 5.96 -7.27
CA ASN A 82 -0.50 6.57 -8.01
C ASN A 82 -1.06 5.54 -9.01
N SER A 83 -2.36 5.23 -8.92
CA SER A 83 -3.05 4.30 -9.83
C SER A 83 -3.64 4.90 -11.10
N ARG A 84 -3.63 6.24 -11.26
CA ARG A 84 -4.17 6.93 -12.44
C ARG A 84 -3.46 8.26 -12.66
N ALA A 85 -3.33 8.76 -13.88
CA ALA A 85 -2.78 10.10 -14.06
C ALA A 85 -3.56 11.15 -13.23
N ILE A 86 -2.83 12.07 -12.59
CA ILE A 86 -3.39 13.17 -11.79
C ILE A 86 -3.02 14.47 -12.48
N ASN A 87 -4.03 15.29 -12.75
CA ASN A 87 -3.83 16.67 -13.18
C ASN A 87 -4.02 17.59 -11.96
N ASP A 88 -2.93 18.23 -11.54
CA ASP A 88 -2.97 19.22 -10.48
C ASP A 88 -3.46 20.55 -11.04
N LYS A 89 -4.74 20.84 -10.80
CA LYS A 89 -5.41 22.06 -11.25
C LYS A 89 -4.74 23.35 -10.75
N LYS A 90 -3.98 23.31 -9.65
CA LYS A 90 -3.33 24.51 -9.09
C LYS A 90 -2.03 24.84 -9.80
N THR A 91 -1.26 23.82 -10.18
CA THR A 91 0.05 23.98 -10.83
C THR A 91 0.00 23.78 -12.34
N GLY A 92 -1.11 23.24 -12.87
CA GLY A 92 -1.25 22.83 -14.26
C GLY A 92 -0.39 21.62 -14.63
N ARG A 93 0.26 20.97 -13.65
CA ARG A 93 1.14 19.84 -13.86
C ARG A 93 0.35 18.54 -13.98
N GLU A 94 0.77 17.71 -14.91
CA GLU A 94 0.27 16.35 -15.06
C GLU A 94 1.30 15.38 -14.50
N TYR A 95 0.81 14.47 -13.67
CA TYR A 95 1.59 13.41 -13.08
C TYR A 95 1.06 12.07 -13.58
N GLU A 96 1.93 11.28 -14.18
CA GLU A 96 1.58 9.96 -14.67
C GLU A 96 1.28 8.97 -13.53
N GLN A 97 0.71 7.83 -13.92
CA GLN A 97 0.62 6.67 -13.05
C GLN A 97 2.03 6.20 -12.69
N SER A 98 2.31 5.93 -11.42
CA SER A 98 3.66 5.55 -10.97
C SER A 98 3.63 4.76 -9.65
N GLY A 99 4.65 3.94 -9.39
CA GLY A 99 4.85 3.26 -8.11
C GLY A 99 4.16 1.89 -7.98
N ILE A 100 3.23 1.54 -8.87
CA ILE A 100 2.53 0.24 -8.78
C ILE A 100 3.45 -0.90 -9.18
N SER A 101 4.16 -0.77 -10.30
CA SER A 101 5.08 -1.81 -10.77
C SER A 101 6.17 -2.04 -9.75
N GLU A 102 6.77 -0.96 -9.25
CA GLU A 102 7.79 -0.97 -8.20
C GLU A 102 7.25 -1.66 -6.95
N LEU A 103 6.04 -1.31 -6.48
CA LEU A 103 5.41 -1.95 -5.32
C LEU A 103 5.25 -3.46 -5.52
N ILE A 104 4.75 -3.90 -6.68
CA ILE A 104 4.55 -5.33 -6.95
C ILE A 104 5.89 -6.06 -6.95
N PHE A 105 6.89 -5.53 -7.65
CA PHE A 105 8.24 -6.11 -7.67
C PHE A 105 8.86 -6.13 -6.27
N GLY A 106 8.78 -5.04 -5.51
CA GLY A 106 9.31 -4.96 -4.16
C GLY A 106 8.66 -5.95 -3.19
N ILE A 107 7.35 -6.21 -3.32
CA ILE A 107 6.69 -7.28 -2.57
C ILE A 107 7.22 -8.65 -3.03
N MET A 108 7.31 -8.91 -4.34
CA MET A 108 7.79 -10.19 -4.86
C MET A 108 9.22 -10.51 -4.39
N GLU A 109 10.12 -9.52 -4.42
CA GLU A 109 11.51 -9.66 -3.95
C GLU A 109 11.63 -9.91 -2.45
N SER A 110 10.66 -9.43 -1.68
CA SER A 110 10.65 -9.60 -0.22
C SER A 110 10.08 -10.95 0.22
N LEU A 111 9.45 -11.69 -0.70
CA LEU A 111 8.81 -12.98 -0.41
C LEU A 111 9.69 -14.15 -0.86
N LYS A 112 9.56 -15.28 -0.15
CA LYS A 112 10.10 -16.56 -0.63
C LYS A 112 9.39 -16.99 -1.92
N ALA A 113 10.09 -17.70 -2.80
CA ALA A 113 9.57 -18.13 -4.10
C ALA A 113 8.21 -18.86 -4.01
N GLU A 114 8.03 -19.75 -3.03
CA GLU A 114 6.74 -20.43 -2.82
C GLU A 114 5.60 -19.44 -2.51
N LYS A 115 5.89 -18.38 -1.75
CA LYS A 115 4.91 -17.35 -1.37
C LYS A 115 4.58 -16.44 -2.54
N VAL A 116 5.54 -16.15 -3.41
CA VAL A 116 5.30 -15.45 -4.67
C VAL A 116 4.34 -16.26 -5.55
N ALA A 117 4.61 -17.55 -5.74
CA ALA A 117 3.73 -18.42 -6.52
C ALA A 117 2.31 -18.49 -5.95
N GLN A 118 2.19 -18.68 -4.62
CA GLN A 118 0.89 -18.65 -3.92
C GLN A 118 0.16 -17.32 -4.14
N TRP A 119 0.86 -16.19 -4.02
CA TRP A 119 0.26 -14.87 -4.23
C TRP A 119 -0.26 -14.70 -5.66
N CYS A 120 0.53 -15.09 -6.68
CA CYS A 120 0.11 -15.05 -8.07
C CYS A 120 -1.14 -15.91 -8.33
N MET A 121 -1.19 -17.12 -7.77
CA MET A 121 -2.35 -18.01 -7.89
C MET A 121 -3.59 -17.40 -7.25
N VAL A 122 -3.49 -16.91 -6.00
CA VAL A 122 -4.60 -16.26 -5.31
C VAL A 122 -5.10 -15.04 -6.07
N ALA A 123 -4.19 -14.21 -6.62
CA ALA A 123 -4.56 -13.05 -7.42
C ALA A 123 -5.30 -13.46 -8.70
N PHE A 124 -4.86 -14.53 -9.37
CA PHE A 124 -5.49 -15.07 -10.56
C PHE A 124 -6.88 -15.65 -10.27
N GLU A 125 -7.02 -16.47 -9.23
CA GLU A 125 -8.29 -17.08 -8.81
C GLU A 125 -9.33 -16.03 -8.41
N ASN A 126 -8.91 -14.94 -7.79
CA ASN A 126 -9.80 -13.85 -7.40
C ASN A 126 -10.09 -12.84 -8.52
N LYS A 127 -9.47 -12.97 -9.70
CA LYS A 127 -9.70 -12.07 -10.85
C LYS A 127 -11.18 -11.89 -11.21
N PRO A 128 -12.04 -12.93 -11.23
CA PRO A 128 -13.46 -12.76 -11.52
C PRO A 128 -14.19 -11.94 -10.47
N PHE A 129 -13.85 -12.11 -9.19
CA PHE A 129 -14.40 -11.31 -8.09
C PHE A 129 -14.01 -9.83 -8.23
N TRP A 130 -12.73 -9.55 -8.52
CA TRP A 130 -12.29 -8.17 -8.71
C TRP A 130 -12.95 -7.54 -9.93
N LYS A 131 -13.01 -8.25 -11.06
CA LYS A 131 -13.70 -7.77 -12.27
C LYS A 131 -15.16 -7.44 -12.01
N SER A 132 -15.92 -8.36 -11.39
CA SER A 132 -17.34 -8.12 -11.10
C SER A 132 -17.55 -6.92 -10.18
N LEU A 133 -16.67 -6.72 -9.19
CA LEU A 133 -16.71 -5.57 -8.30
C LEU A 133 -16.49 -4.24 -9.04
N PHE A 134 -15.62 -4.21 -10.06
CA PHE A 134 -15.35 -3.00 -10.85
C PHE A 134 -16.37 -2.77 -11.96
N ASP A 135 -16.93 -3.84 -12.53
CA ASP A 135 -17.93 -3.79 -13.60
C ASP A 135 -19.35 -3.50 -13.08
N ASN A 136 -19.60 -3.68 -11.77
CA ASN A 136 -20.90 -3.41 -11.14
C ASN A 136 -20.83 -2.25 -10.11
N PRO A 137 -21.19 -1.01 -10.52
CA PRO A 137 -21.13 0.16 -9.65
C PRO A 137 -21.99 0.07 -8.38
N ILE A 138 -23.08 -0.71 -8.43
CA ILE A 138 -24.01 -0.88 -7.31
C ILE A 138 -23.40 -1.80 -6.25
N GLN A 139 -22.80 -2.92 -6.66
CA GLN A 139 -22.06 -3.80 -5.74
C GLN A 139 -20.87 -3.08 -5.12
N ARG A 140 -20.13 -2.28 -5.91
CA ARG A 140 -19.03 -1.46 -5.41
C ARG A 140 -19.48 -0.48 -4.33
N LYS A 141 -20.58 0.27 -4.56
CA LYS A 141 -21.14 1.18 -3.55
C LYS A 141 -21.57 0.45 -2.28
N LYS A 142 -22.24 -0.70 -2.41
CA LYS A 142 -22.66 -1.50 -1.24
C LYS A 142 -21.50 -2.03 -0.41
N LEU A 143 -20.39 -2.42 -1.05
CA LEU A 143 -19.21 -2.89 -0.33
C LEU A 143 -18.51 -1.74 0.41
N LEU A 144 -18.32 -0.60 -0.26
CA LEU A 144 -17.70 0.58 0.35
C LEU A 144 -18.52 1.11 1.55
N ALA A 145 -19.85 1.05 1.48
CA ALA A 145 -20.72 1.43 2.59
C ALA A 145 -20.69 0.49 3.80
N LYS A 146 -20.18 -0.75 3.65
CA LYS A 146 -20.00 -1.69 4.75
C LYS A 146 -18.63 -1.58 5.43
N LEU A 147 -17.68 -0.92 4.78
CA LEU A 147 -16.29 -0.79 5.23
C LEU A 147 -15.97 0.60 5.81
N ALA A 148 -16.92 1.54 5.73
CA ALA A 148 -16.86 2.88 6.32
C ALA A 148 -17.67 2.92 7.63
#